data_AF-A0A7K4SZF4-F1
#
_entry.id   AF-A0A7K4SZF4-F1
#
_cell.length_a   1.000
_cell.length_b   1.000
_cell.length_c   1.000
_cell.angle_alpha   90.00
_cell.angle_beta   90.00
_cell.angle_gamma   90.00
#
_symmetry.space_group_name_H-M   'P 1'
#
loop_
_entity.id
_entity.type
_entity.pdbx_description
1 polymer ?
#
loop_
_entity_poly.entity_id
_entity_poly.type
_entity_poly.pdbx_seq_one_letter_code
_entity_poly.pdbx_strand_id
1 'polypeptide(L)'
;VADLWLVYSKPIPANGRELRTLFLQCSCVTAVIGGLFYNWMFASLEYSWHLSIAMAVSFSLLLLLTLFLVHPARCVFSMIMPTLGTKQGRKLLLSTCIMIVVVNITPNIISNIKTILQVIKCICKNSSESLLNSTTLLETASWEFGNAIQETVDSMNIYRPMNGHFQFSLLKNSSLIYQQMQLAGEKIGRDFLAVEVLVKDSVRVGNKLVAGFSMLYLCFESTWYLKKYLTNLRFDNFYITKKLERLAVDRKAAHLLVSPSKNLIRPTGLKLSREEVMLCLMQAMVLTVALMLMLVVVAMDHFAFSVADTAMRKAAQFSMVPVTLSIKYSAKIGILPFLLKLLQLPAEELPLQDFARNYHHYLSFSSAHCRISPPTPPNPSVLLVVGLLFCILYATVFLETYAHRLCRKIAGSFFESWEEKRALYLYKKLSRKHKER
;
A
#
# COMPACT_ATOMS: atom_id res chain seq x y z
N VAL A 1 18.67 17.60 33.28
CA VAL A 1 17.35 17.69 32.58
C VAL A 1 16.31 18.47 33.39
N ALA A 2 16.15 18.21 34.69
CA ALA A 2 15.15 18.90 35.54
C ALA A 2 15.31 20.44 35.57
N ASP A 3 16.54 20.94 35.70
CA ASP A 3 16.80 22.39 35.76
C ASP A 3 16.50 23.12 34.44
N LEU A 4 16.80 22.50 33.30
CA LEU A 4 16.50 23.03 31.97
C LEU A 4 14.98 23.16 31.73
N TRP A 5 14.19 22.16 32.15
CA TRP A 5 12.74 22.21 32.03
C TRP A 5 12.13 23.30 32.91
N LEU A 6 12.67 23.50 34.12
CA LEU A 6 12.23 24.54 35.03
C LEU A 6 12.45 25.93 34.41
N VAL A 7 13.63 26.19 33.86
CA VAL A 7 13.93 27.47 33.17
C VAL A 7 12.99 27.68 31.98
N TYR A 8 12.73 26.64 31.18
CA TYR A 8 11.85 26.73 30.02
C TYR A 8 10.39 27.05 30.36
N SER A 9 9.89 26.53 31.48
CA SER A 9 8.49 26.65 31.91
C SER A 9 8.19 27.89 32.76
N LYS A 10 9.21 28.56 33.31
CA LYS A 10 9.03 29.82 34.05
C LYS A 10 8.53 30.96 33.14
N PRO A 11 7.60 31.81 33.63
CA PRO A 11 7.12 32.97 32.88
C PRO A 11 8.20 34.03 32.69
N ILE A 12 8.93 34.35 33.75
CA ILE A 12 9.98 35.38 33.76
C ILE A 12 11.27 34.72 34.27
N PRO A 13 12.40 34.82 33.53
CA PRO A 13 13.69 34.32 34.02
C PRO A 13 14.17 35.19 35.18
N ALA A 14 14.70 34.55 36.23
CA ALA A 14 15.12 35.25 37.44
C ALA A 14 16.45 36.01 37.25
N ASN A 15 17.37 35.45 36.46
CA ASN A 15 18.75 35.95 36.31
C ASN A 15 19.19 35.92 34.83
N GLY A 16 20.23 36.66 34.48
CA GLY A 16 20.79 36.69 33.12
C GLY A 16 21.24 35.32 32.57
N ARG A 17 21.64 34.39 33.45
CA ARG A 17 21.94 33.00 33.07
C ARG A 17 20.69 32.24 32.61
N GLU A 18 19.58 32.37 33.32
CA GLU A 18 18.30 31.76 32.93
C GLU A 18 17.79 32.34 31.62
N LEU A 19 17.92 33.67 31.42
CA LEU A 19 17.56 34.34 30.16
C LEU A 19 18.33 33.78 28.96
N ARG A 20 19.67 33.65 29.08
CA ARG A 20 20.51 33.07 28.02
C ARG A 20 20.15 31.61 27.75
N THR A 21 19.86 30.84 28.81
CA THR A 21 19.47 29.44 28.70
C THR A 21 18.13 29.29 27.98
N LEU A 22 17.14 30.12 28.33
CA LEU A 22 15.83 30.14 27.66
C LEU A 22 15.97 30.51 26.18
N PHE A 23 16.76 31.54 25.87
CA PHE A 23 17.04 31.94 24.49
C PHE A 23 17.65 30.77 23.70
N LEU A 24 18.70 30.13 24.24
CA LEU A 24 19.35 28.98 23.60
C LEU A 24 18.37 27.82 23.36
N GLN A 25 17.52 27.49 24.35
CA GLN A 25 16.50 26.45 24.20
C GLN A 25 15.50 26.78 23.09
N CYS A 26 14.98 28.01 23.06
CA CYS A 26 14.08 28.45 22.01
C CYS A 26 14.77 28.44 20.64
N SER A 27 16.04 28.86 20.55
CA SER A 27 16.83 28.81 19.31
C SER A 27 17.07 27.39 18.82
N CYS A 28 17.39 26.44 19.69
CA CYS A 28 17.54 25.03 19.29
C CYS A 28 16.22 24.47 18.76
N VAL A 29 15.11 24.75 19.45
CA VAL A 29 13.78 24.33 19.02
C VAL A 29 13.45 24.94 17.65
N THR A 30 13.66 26.24 17.46
CA THR A 30 13.31 26.91 16.20
C THR A 30 14.22 26.51 15.05
N ALA A 31 15.49 26.22 15.29
CA ALA A 31 16.39 25.68 14.26
C ALA A 31 15.91 24.32 13.74
N VAL A 32 15.51 23.41 14.65
CA VAL A 32 14.98 22.09 14.27
C VAL A 32 13.67 22.24 13.49
N ILE A 33 12.70 23.00 14.00
CA ILE A 33 11.41 23.18 13.32
C ILE A 33 11.57 23.94 12.01
N GLY A 34 12.44 24.94 11.97
CA GLY A 34 12.79 25.70 10.78
C GLY A 34 13.39 24.83 9.68
N GLY A 35 14.31 23.93 10.04
CA GLY A 35 14.87 22.94 9.11
C GLY A 35 13.82 21.95 8.60
N LEU A 36 12.92 21.49 9.46
CA LEU A 36 11.79 20.64 9.04
C LEU A 36 10.84 21.39 8.09
N PHE A 37 10.53 22.64 8.38
CA PHE A 37 9.68 23.48 7.53
C PHE A 37 10.34 23.78 6.17
N TYR A 38 11.65 24.05 6.15
CA TYR A 38 12.43 24.16 4.92
C TYR A 38 12.35 22.88 4.09
N ASN A 39 12.62 21.72 4.70
CA ASN A 39 12.55 20.43 4.00
C ASN A 39 11.14 20.13 3.48
N TRP A 40 10.12 20.52 4.23
CA TRP A 40 8.74 20.39 3.76
C TRP A 40 8.45 21.29 2.56
N MET A 41 8.86 22.56 2.59
CA MET A 41 8.70 23.50 1.47
C MET A 41 9.50 23.08 0.23
N PHE A 42 10.77 22.74 0.40
CA PHE A 42 11.68 22.42 -0.69
C PHE A 42 11.48 21.01 -1.22
N ALA A 43 11.65 19.99 -0.38
CA ALA A 43 11.64 18.59 -0.81
C ALA A 43 10.23 18.03 -0.97
N SER A 44 9.27 18.49 -0.17
CA SER A 44 7.88 18.03 -0.32
C SER A 44 7.10 18.92 -1.29
N LEU A 45 6.99 20.22 -1.06
CA LEU A 45 6.15 21.11 -1.88
C LEU A 45 6.80 21.56 -3.20
N GLU A 46 8.07 21.19 -3.44
CA GLU A 46 8.80 21.46 -4.69
C GLU A 46 8.91 22.97 -5.01
N TYR A 47 8.88 23.83 -3.98
CA TYR A 47 9.17 25.25 -4.15
C TYR A 47 10.64 25.50 -4.47
N SER A 48 10.93 26.62 -5.13
CA SER A 48 12.31 27.04 -5.39
C SER A 48 13.10 27.17 -4.08
N TRP A 49 14.40 26.88 -4.15
CA TRP A 49 15.25 26.89 -2.96
C TRP A 49 15.31 28.28 -2.31
N HIS A 50 15.35 29.35 -3.11
CA HIS A 50 15.32 30.73 -2.63
C HIS A 50 14.05 31.04 -1.80
N LEU A 51 12.87 30.69 -2.33
CA LEU A 51 11.60 30.90 -1.64
C LEU A 51 11.52 30.05 -0.36
N SER A 52 11.96 28.80 -0.44
CA SER A 52 11.96 27.88 0.70
C SER A 52 12.86 28.38 1.83
N ILE A 53 14.07 28.88 1.52
CA ILE A 53 14.96 29.48 2.52
C ILE A 53 14.35 30.74 3.11
N ALA A 54 13.89 31.68 2.28
CA ALA A 54 13.35 32.96 2.75
C ALA A 54 12.14 32.74 3.68
N MET A 55 11.23 31.84 3.32
CA MET A 55 10.08 31.48 4.14
C MET A 55 10.49 30.77 5.43
N ALA A 56 11.44 29.84 5.37
CA ALA A 56 11.91 29.12 6.56
C ALA A 56 12.65 30.01 7.56
N VAL A 57 13.49 30.93 7.09
CA VAL A 57 14.16 31.92 7.95
C VAL A 57 13.14 32.84 8.61
N SER A 58 12.21 33.38 7.83
CA SER A 58 11.15 34.27 8.33
C SER A 58 10.27 33.57 9.37
N PHE A 59 9.82 32.34 9.06
CA PHE A 59 9.06 31.51 9.98
C PHE A 59 9.84 31.18 11.26
N SER A 60 11.11 30.83 11.16
CA SER A 60 11.96 30.49 12.31
C SER A 60 12.19 31.69 13.23
N LEU A 61 12.36 32.89 12.66
CA LEU A 61 12.50 34.13 13.42
C LEU A 61 11.20 34.47 14.17
N LEU A 62 10.06 34.40 13.48
CA LEU A 62 8.74 34.62 14.10
C LEU A 62 8.46 33.61 15.21
N LEU A 63 8.77 32.33 14.98
CA LEU A 63 8.62 31.29 15.97
C LEU A 63 9.55 31.53 17.17
N LEU A 64 10.79 31.98 16.94
CA LEU A 64 11.75 32.28 18.00
C LEU A 64 11.25 33.41 18.88
N LEU A 65 10.82 34.52 18.28
CA LEU A 65 10.24 35.64 19.00
C LEU A 65 8.99 35.22 19.79
N THR A 66 8.12 34.42 19.17
CA THR A 66 6.90 33.92 19.82
C THR A 66 7.21 33.03 21.02
N LEU A 67 8.08 32.03 20.86
CA LEU A 67 8.46 31.14 21.95
C LEU A 67 9.26 31.88 23.04
N PHE A 68 10.10 32.84 22.68
CA PHE A 68 10.89 33.57 23.66
C PHE A 68 10.03 34.54 24.49
N LEU A 69 9.15 35.32 23.84
CA LEU A 69 8.40 36.40 24.48
C LEU A 69 7.06 35.93 25.06
N VAL A 70 6.39 34.96 24.43
CA VAL A 70 5.02 34.55 24.78
C VAL A 70 5.05 33.27 25.59
N HIS A 71 4.99 33.40 26.91
CA HIS A 71 5.00 32.25 27.83
C HIS A 71 3.91 31.20 27.56
N PRO A 72 2.62 31.57 27.29
CA PRO A 72 1.60 30.59 26.90
C PRO A 72 1.94 29.83 25.61
N ALA A 73 2.64 30.47 24.65
CA ALA A 73 2.99 29.83 23.39
C ALA A 73 4.01 28.70 23.59
N ARG A 74 4.98 28.86 24.50
CA ARG A 74 5.91 27.79 24.90
C ARG A 74 5.18 26.58 25.48
N CYS A 75 4.14 26.82 26.28
CA CYS A 75 3.31 25.77 26.86
C CYS A 75 2.55 25.01 25.76
N VAL A 76 1.86 25.73 24.87
CA VAL A 76 1.15 25.14 23.72
C VAL A 76 2.12 24.33 22.85
N PHE A 77 3.28 24.90 22.51
CA PHE A 77 4.28 24.23 21.69
C PHE A 77 4.79 22.94 22.35
N SER A 78 5.02 22.95 23.67
CA SER A 78 5.40 21.75 24.42
C SER A 78 4.31 20.67 24.42
N MET A 79 3.03 21.06 24.35
CA MET A 79 1.90 20.12 24.26
C MET A 79 1.72 19.51 22.88
N ILE A 80 2.29 20.10 21.82
CA ILE A 80 2.21 19.53 20.47
C ILE A 80 2.87 18.14 20.41
N MET A 81 3.99 17.93 21.10
CA MET A 81 4.67 16.64 21.06
C MET A 81 3.81 15.51 21.66
N PRO A 82 3.29 15.61 22.91
CA PRO A 82 2.39 14.59 23.43
C PRO A 82 1.11 14.43 22.59
N THR A 83 0.59 15.52 22.01
CA THR A 83 -0.62 15.43 21.17
C THR A 83 -0.40 14.67 19.86
N LEU A 84 0.84 14.49 19.39
CA LEU A 84 1.15 13.52 18.32
C LEU A 84 0.85 12.07 18.73
N GLY A 85 0.84 11.76 20.03
CA GLY A 85 0.41 10.45 20.53
C GLY A 85 -1.11 10.23 20.51
N THR A 86 -1.90 11.20 20.04
CA THR A 86 -3.37 11.13 20.03
C THR A 86 -3.93 10.71 18.67
N LYS A 87 -5.26 10.74 18.52
CA LYS A 87 -5.98 10.48 17.26
C LYS A 87 -5.38 11.18 16.05
N GLN A 88 -4.92 12.43 16.23
CA GLN A 88 -4.43 13.21 15.09
C GLN A 88 -3.07 12.75 14.60
N GLY A 89 -2.13 12.43 15.50
CA GLY A 89 -0.85 11.87 15.07
C GLY A 89 -0.97 10.46 14.51
N ARG A 90 -1.98 9.68 14.93
CA ARG A 90 -2.31 8.42 14.24
C ARG A 90 -2.76 8.62 12.80
N LYS A 91 -3.56 9.65 12.50
CA LYS A 91 -3.92 9.98 11.11
C LYS A 91 -2.70 10.33 10.27
N LEU A 92 -1.75 11.09 10.84
CA LEU A 92 -0.46 11.40 10.19
C LEU A 92 0.35 10.14 9.88
N LEU A 93 0.51 9.26 10.87
CA LEU A 93 1.23 8.00 10.72
C LEU A 93 0.56 7.08 9.69
N LEU A 94 -0.77 6.96 9.72
CA LEU A 94 -1.53 6.16 8.76
C LEU A 94 -1.38 6.70 7.32
N SER A 95 -1.48 8.02 7.15
CA SER A 95 -1.26 8.68 5.85
C SER A 95 0.15 8.41 5.33
N THR A 96 1.15 8.43 6.22
CA THR A 96 2.54 8.09 5.89
C THR A 96 2.69 6.62 5.46
N CYS A 97 2.00 5.69 6.14
CA CYS A 97 2.00 4.27 5.74
C CYS A 97 1.43 4.08 4.32
N ILE A 98 0.30 4.74 4.03
CA ILE A 98 -0.33 4.69 2.71
C ILE A 98 0.63 5.26 1.65
N MET A 99 1.27 6.40 1.93
CA MET A 99 2.26 7.00 1.02
C MET A 99 3.42 6.04 0.73
N ILE A 100 4.02 5.41 1.76
CA ILE A 100 5.13 4.48 1.58
C ILE A 100 4.72 3.32 0.68
N VAL A 101 3.54 2.74 0.90
CA VAL A 101 3.07 1.62 0.09
C VAL A 101 2.74 2.02 -1.34
N VAL A 102 2.09 3.16 -1.54
CA VAL A 102 1.78 3.66 -2.89
C VAL A 102 3.04 4.01 -3.67
N VAL A 103 4.08 4.53 -3.01
CA VAL A 103 5.33 4.92 -3.69
C VAL A 103 6.26 3.73 -3.96
N ASN A 104 6.20 2.67 -3.15
CA ASN A 104 7.14 1.55 -3.26
C ASN A 104 6.50 0.25 -3.77
N ILE A 105 5.34 -0.14 -3.24
CA ILE A 105 4.71 -1.43 -3.54
C ILE A 105 3.88 -1.33 -4.82
N THR A 106 3.10 -0.27 -5.02
CA THR A 106 2.27 -0.11 -6.23
C THR A 106 3.09 -0.14 -7.53
N PRO A 107 4.23 0.58 -7.66
CA PRO A 107 5.05 0.49 -8.86
C PRO A 107 5.65 -0.90 -9.06
N ASN A 108 5.96 -1.62 -7.98
CA ASN A 108 6.47 -2.98 -8.06
C ASN A 108 5.41 -3.95 -8.62
N ILE A 109 4.17 -3.88 -8.12
CA ILE A 109 3.02 -4.62 -8.66
C ILE A 109 2.86 -4.33 -10.15
N ILE A 110 2.85 -3.05 -10.54
CA ILE A 110 2.64 -2.64 -11.92
C ILE A 110 3.81 -3.11 -12.82
N SER A 111 5.05 -3.05 -12.33
CA SER A 111 6.22 -3.58 -13.04
C SER A 111 6.05 -5.08 -13.33
N ASN A 112 5.67 -5.87 -12.32
CA ASN A 112 5.45 -7.30 -12.48
C ASN A 112 4.27 -7.61 -13.42
N ILE A 113 3.19 -6.82 -13.39
CA ILE A 113 2.08 -6.92 -14.35
C ILE A 113 2.56 -6.61 -15.78
N LYS A 114 3.41 -5.60 -15.97
CA LYS A 114 4.03 -5.31 -17.29
C LYS A 114 4.84 -6.50 -17.79
N THR A 115 5.61 -7.17 -16.93
CA THR A 115 6.31 -8.42 -17.27
C THR A 115 5.34 -9.52 -17.70
N ILE A 116 4.24 -9.74 -16.97
CA ILE A 116 3.21 -10.73 -17.34
C ILE A 116 2.64 -10.42 -18.73
N LEU A 117 2.30 -9.15 -18.99
CA LEU A 117 1.77 -8.71 -20.29
C LEU A 117 2.79 -8.90 -21.43
N GLN A 118 4.09 -8.67 -21.17
CA GLN A 118 5.15 -8.94 -22.15
C GLN A 118 5.24 -10.43 -22.49
N VAL A 119 5.13 -11.31 -21.49
CA VAL A 119 5.12 -12.77 -21.70
C VAL A 119 3.91 -13.18 -22.54
N ILE A 120 2.71 -12.72 -22.19
CA ILE A 120 1.48 -13.01 -22.94
C ILE A 120 1.61 -12.52 -24.39
N LYS A 121 2.08 -11.28 -24.58
CA LYS A 121 2.30 -10.70 -25.92
C LYS A 121 3.27 -11.55 -26.76
N CYS A 122 4.35 -12.03 -26.14
CA CYS A 122 5.32 -12.90 -26.80
C CYS A 122 4.69 -14.25 -27.20
N ILE A 123 4.02 -14.91 -26.26
CA ILE A 123 3.41 -16.22 -26.50
C ILE A 123 2.36 -16.13 -27.61
N CYS A 124 1.48 -15.14 -27.54
CA CYS A 124 0.42 -14.96 -28.53
C CYS A 124 0.98 -14.62 -29.92
N LYS A 125 2.06 -13.83 -30.00
CA LYS A 125 2.73 -13.53 -31.27
C LYS A 125 3.33 -14.80 -31.89
N ASN A 126 4.21 -15.48 -31.17
CA ASN A 126 4.94 -16.62 -31.73
C ASN A 126 4.01 -17.82 -32.01
N SER A 127 3.05 -18.10 -31.12
CA SER A 127 2.06 -19.17 -31.36
C SER A 127 1.22 -18.91 -32.61
N SER A 128 0.80 -17.68 -32.84
CA SER A 128 0.05 -17.31 -34.05
C SER A 128 0.90 -17.46 -35.31
N GLU A 129 2.14 -16.97 -35.29
CA GLU A 129 3.10 -17.15 -36.40
C GLU A 129 3.38 -18.63 -36.67
N SER A 130 3.56 -19.43 -35.61
CA SER A 130 3.81 -20.85 -35.73
C SER A 130 2.61 -21.61 -36.27
N LEU A 131 1.39 -21.30 -35.82
CA LEU A 131 0.16 -21.90 -36.33
C LEU A 131 -0.06 -21.58 -37.80
N LEU A 132 0.23 -20.35 -38.22
CA LEU A 132 0.18 -19.97 -39.64
C LEU A 132 1.21 -20.73 -40.46
N ASN A 133 2.43 -20.92 -39.96
CA ASN A 133 3.43 -21.73 -40.67
C ASN A 133 3.01 -23.20 -40.78
N SER A 134 2.33 -23.76 -39.78
CA SER A 134 1.80 -25.13 -39.83
C SER A 134 0.77 -25.35 -40.95
N THR A 135 0.18 -24.29 -41.51
CA THR A 135 -0.80 -24.40 -42.60
C THR A 135 -0.16 -24.89 -43.90
N THR A 136 1.10 -24.53 -44.14
CA THR A 136 1.88 -25.04 -45.28
C THR A 136 2.08 -26.55 -45.19
N LEU A 137 2.22 -27.08 -43.97
CA LEU A 137 2.31 -28.52 -43.71
C LEU A 137 0.96 -29.21 -43.93
N LEU A 138 -0.15 -28.61 -43.50
CA LEU A 138 -1.49 -29.12 -43.81
C LEU A 138 -1.75 -29.12 -45.33
N GLU A 139 -1.36 -28.07 -46.04
CA GLU A 139 -1.48 -27.99 -47.49
C GLU A 139 -0.66 -29.10 -48.17
N THR A 140 0.60 -29.29 -47.75
CA THR A 140 1.45 -30.37 -48.28
C THR A 140 0.85 -31.75 -48.01
N ALA A 141 0.40 -32.00 -46.77
CA ALA A 141 -0.24 -33.27 -46.40
C ALA A 141 -1.56 -33.51 -47.18
N SER A 142 -2.34 -32.45 -47.44
CA SER A 142 -3.53 -32.50 -48.31
C SER A 142 -3.20 -32.93 -49.73
N TRP A 143 -2.18 -32.30 -50.30
CA TRP A 143 -1.75 -32.55 -51.67
C TRP A 143 -1.24 -33.98 -51.82
N GLU A 144 -0.39 -34.45 -50.91
CA GLU A 144 0.12 -35.83 -50.91
C GLU A 144 -1.00 -36.86 -50.72
N PHE A 145 -1.94 -36.60 -49.82
CA PHE A 145 -3.09 -37.47 -49.60
C PHE A 145 -4.03 -37.49 -50.82
N GLY A 146 -4.31 -36.33 -51.41
CA GLY A 146 -5.12 -36.21 -52.61
C GLY A 146 -4.50 -36.90 -53.82
N ASN A 147 -3.17 -36.79 -54.00
CA ASN A 147 -2.42 -37.53 -55.02
C ASN A 147 -2.56 -39.04 -54.83
N ALA A 148 -2.42 -39.54 -53.59
CA ALA A 148 -2.56 -40.96 -53.30
C ALA A 148 -3.98 -41.49 -53.62
N ILE A 149 -5.03 -40.71 -53.32
CA ILE A 149 -6.41 -41.05 -53.70
C ILE A 149 -6.57 -41.03 -55.24
N GLN A 150 -6.00 -40.03 -55.90
CA GLN A 150 -6.11 -39.84 -57.33
C GLN A 150 -5.43 -40.97 -58.12
N GLU A 151 -4.19 -41.33 -57.79
CA GLU A 151 -3.48 -42.47 -58.39
C GLU A 151 -4.27 -43.78 -58.23
N THR A 152 -4.89 -43.93 -57.08
CA THR A 152 -5.71 -45.08 -56.74
C THR A 152 -6.97 -45.17 -57.60
N VAL A 153 -7.65 -44.05 -57.86
CA VAL A 153 -8.82 -43.99 -58.76
C VAL A 153 -8.41 -44.13 -60.22
N ASP A 154 -7.30 -43.53 -60.63
CA ASP A 154 -6.78 -43.61 -62.01
C ASP A 154 -6.39 -45.04 -62.39
N SER A 155 -5.86 -45.82 -61.45
CA SER A 155 -5.56 -47.24 -61.66
C SER A 155 -6.79 -48.09 -62.04
N MET A 156 -8.01 -47.61 -61.73
CA MET A 156 -9.24 -48.36 -62.00
C MET A 156 -9.85 -48.10 -63.38
N ASN A 157 -9.40 -47.10 -64.16
CA ASN A 157 -9.86 -46.82 -65.55
C ASN A 157 -11.39 -46.72 -65.80
N ILE A 158 -12.25 -46.78 -64.78
CA ILE A 158 -13.71 -46.92 -64.92
C ILE A 158 -14.46 -45.57 -64.80
N TYR A 159 -13.85 -44.54 -64.20
CA TYR A 159 -14.48 -43.23 -64.04
C TYR A 159 -13.52 -42.07 -64.34
N ARG A 160 -14.07 -40.94 -64.82
CA ARG A 160 -13.33 -39.68 -64.89
C ARG A 160 -12.95 -39.28 -63.46
N PRO A 161 -11.66 -39.06 -63.16
CA PRO A 161 -11.28 -38.71 -61.82
C PRO A 161 -11.89 -37.37 -61.39
N MET A 162 -12.44 -37.33 -60.18
CA MET A 162 -12.77 -36.08 -59.50
C MET A 162 -11.52 -35.56 -58.80
N ASN A 163 -11.38 -34.23 -58.70
CA ASN A 163 -10.23 -33.62 -58.07
C ASN A 163 -10.13 -34.07 -56.59
N GLY A 164 -9.14 -34.90 -56.27
CA GLY A 164 -8.96 -35.50 -54.94
C GLY A 164 -8.34 -34.57 -53.89
N HIS A 165 -7.99 -33.33 -54.26
CA HIS A 165 -7.33 -32.38 -53.37
C HIS A 165 -8.32 -31.66 -52.44
N PHE A 166 -8.00 -31.62 -51.15
CA PHE A 166 -8.77 -30.85 -50.18
C PHE A 166 -8.23 -29.41 -50.14
N GLN A 167 -9.12 -28.44 -50.35
CA GLN A 167 -8.79 -27.03 -50.19
C GLN A 167 -9.08 -26.60 -48.75
N PHE A 168 -8.05 -26.30 -47.98
CA PHE A 168 -8.22 -25.72 -46.65
C PHE A 168 -8.51 -24.22 -46.74
N SER A 169 -9.70 -23.81 -46.33
CA SER A 169 -10.04 -22.39 -46.22
C SER A 169 -9.34 -21.78 -45.01
N LEU A 170 -8.22 -21.11 -45.24
CA LEU A 170 -7.47 -20.46 -44.17
C LEU A 170 -8.09 -19.12 -43.79
N LEU A 171 -8.06 -18.79 -42.49
CA LEU A 171 -8.45 -17.47 -41.99
C LEU A 171 -7.46 -16.42 -42.51
N LYS A 172 -7.78 -15.81 -43.65
CA LYS A 172 -6.89 -14.87 -44.39
C LYS A 172 -6.59 -13.56 -43.64
N ASN A 173 -7.33 -13.27 -42.57
CA ASN A 173 -7.22 -12.05 -41.74
C ASN A 173 -6.35 -12.24 -40.47
N SER A 174 -5.31 -13.06 -40.51
CA SER A 174 -4.42 -13.27 -39.37
C SER A 174 -3.65 -12.02 -38.95
N SER A 175 -3.37 -11.11 -39.90
CA SER A 175 -2.78 -9.79 -39.65
C SER A 175 -3.67 -8.90 -38.78
N LEU A 176 -5.00 -9.00 -38.93
CA LEU A 176 -5.97 -8.23 -38.13
C LEU A 176 -5.98 -8.67 -36.66
N ILE A 177 -5.91 -9.99 -36.41
CA ILE A 177 -5.85 -10.57 -35.06
C ILE A 177 -4.55 -10.14 -34.36
N TYR A 178 -3.42 -10.21 -35.08
CA TYR A 178 -2.14 -9.73 -34.58
C TYR A 178 -2.18 -8.23 -34.23
N GLN A 179 -2.71 -7.42 -35.13
CA GLN A 179 -2.79 -5.97 -34.95
C GLN A 179 -3.70 -5.61 -33.78
N GLN A 180 -4.85 -6.29 -33.63
CA GLN A 180 -5.71 -6.11 -32.45
C GLN A 180 -5.01 -6.49 -31.14
N MET A 181 -4.28 -7.60 -31.11
CA MET A 181 -3.56 -8.05 -29.92
C MET A 181 -2.45 -7.06 -29.51
N GLN A 182 -1.72 -6.53 -30.50
CA GLN A 182 -0.69 -5.51 -30.31
C GLN A 182 -1.27 -4.21 -29.75
N LEU A 183 -2.35 -3.72 -30.38
CA LEU A 183 -3.06 -2.51 -29.95
C LEU A 183 -3.65 -2.67 -28.54
N ALA A 184 -4.23 -3.83 -28.22
CA ALA A 184 -4.73 -4.13 -26.89
C ALA A 184 -3.62 -4.12 -25.83
N GLY A 185 -2.48 -4.77 -26.12
CA GLY A 185 -1.33 -4.78 -25.22
C GLY A 185 -0.72 -3.39 -24.97
N GLU A 186 -0.59 -2.57 -26.02
CA GLU A 186 -0.11 -1.19 -25.88
C GLU A 186 -1.09 -0.30 -25.13
N LYS A 187 -2.40 -0.44 -25.42
CA LYS A 187 -3.45 0.28 -24.70
C LYS A 187 -3.42 -0.05 -23.21
N ILE A 188 -3.39 -1.34 -22.85
CA ILE A 188 -3.31 -1.79 -21.46
C ILE A 188 -2.06 -1.22 -20.79
N GLY A 189 -0.90 -1.31 -21.43
CA GLY A 189 0.35 -0.75 -20.89
C GLY A 189 0.28 0.76 -20.61
N ARG A 190 -0.35 1.53 -21.52
CA ARG A 190 -0.58 2.97 -21.33
C ARG A 190 -1.58 3.25 -20.20
N ASP A 191 -2.68 2.52 -20.12
CA ASP A 191 -3.69 2.70 -19.09
C ASP A 191 -3.09 2.45 -17.69
N PHE A 192 -2.26 1.41 -17.53
CA PHE A 192 -1.55 1.13 -16.27
C PHE A 192 -0.56 2.23 -15.90
N LEU A 193 0.20 2.76 -16.86
CA LEU A 193 1.11 3.88 -16.62
C LEU A 193 0.37 5.16 -16.21
N ALA A 194 -0.77 5.46 -16.85
CA ALA A 194 -1.60 6.59 -16.50
C ALA A 194 -2.16 6.46 -15.07
N VAL A 195 -2.63 5.27 -14.69
CA VAL A 195 -3.11 4.98 -13.33
C VAL A 195 -1.96 5.08 -12.31
N GLU A 196 -0.76 4.59 -12.63
CA GLU A 196 0.42 4.67 -11.77
C GLU A 196 0.76 6.12 -11.40
N VAL A 197 0.88 6.98 -12.42
CA VAL A 197 1.18 8.42 -12.24
C VAL A 197 0.07 9.09 -11.45
N LEU A 198 -1.19 8.88 -11.84
CA LEU A 198 -2.34 9.50 -11.19
C LEU A 198 -2.42 9.13 -9.71
N VAL A 199 -2.25 7.86 -9.35
CA VAL A 199 -2.32 7.39 -7.96
C VAL A 199 -1.15 7.94 -7.15
N LYS A 200 0.07 7.91 -7.69
CA LYS A 200 1.26 8.43 -7.01
C LYS A 200 1.14 9.92 -6.73
N ASP A 201 0.74 10.72 -7.71
CA ASP A 201 0.60 12.16 -7.57
C ASP A 201 -0.55 12.52 -6.63
N SER A 202 -1.69 11.84 -6.74
CA SER A 202 -2.85 12.06 -5.87
C SER A 202 -2.52 11.77 -4.40
N VAL A 203 -1.85 10.65 -4.12
CA VAL A 203 -1.48 10.27 -2.75
C VAL A 203 -0.38 11.18 -2.20
N ARG A 204 0.58 11.58 -3.04
CA ARG A 204 1.64 12.53 -2.65
C ARG A 204 1.04 13.89 -2.28
N VAL A 205 0.14 14.43 -3.09
CA VAL A 205 -0.57 15.69 -2.80
C VAL A 205 -1.47 15.53 -1.56
N GLY A 206 -2.25 14.46 -1.50
CA GLY A 206 -3.10 14.15 -0.35
C GLY A 206 -2.33 14.07 0.96
N ASN A 207 -1.20 13.37 0.98
CA ASN A 207 -0.36 13.23 2.18
C ASN A 207 0.21 14.59 2.63
N LYS A 208 0.63 15.46 1.70
CA LYS A 208 1.10 16.82 2.03
C LYS A 208 -0.01 17.65 2.68
N LEU A 209 -1.23 17.60 2.14
CA LEU A 209 -2.38 18.32 2.68
C LEU A 209 -2.77 17.78 4.05
N VAL A 210 -2.87 16.45 4.21
CA VAL A 210 -3.15 15.81 5.49
C VAL A 210 -2.10 16.19 6.54
N ALA A 211 -0.81 16.24 6.16
CA ALA A 211 0.26 16.68 7.05
C ALA A 211 0.06 18.12 7.53
N GLY A 212 -0.17 19.06 6.60
CA GLY A 212 -0.38 20.47 6.91
C GLY A 212 -1.62 20.71 7.79
N PHE A 213 -2.79 20.16 7.40
CA PHE A 213 -4.02 20.30 8.17
C PHE A 213 -3.92 19.64 9.56
N SER A 214 -3.22 18.51 9.66
CA SER A 214 -3.02 17.86 10.95
C SER A 214 -2.15 18.69 11.89
N MET A 215 -1.10 19.33 11.37
CA MET A 215 -0.27 20.22 12.17
C MET A 215 -1.07 21.41 12.70
N LEU A 216 -1.87 22.05 11.84
CA LEU A 216 -2.77 23.15 12.25
C LEU A 216 -3.78 22.69 13.30
N TYR A 217 -4.37 21.51 13.12
CA TYR A 217 -5.31 20.93 14.07
C TYR A 217 -4.66 20.61 15.43
N LEU A 218 -3.43 20.10 15.46
CA LEU A 218 -2.67 19.87 16.70
C LEU A 218 -2.38 21.17 17.46
N CYS A 219 -2.03 22.24 16.73
CA CYS A 219 -1.86 23.57 17.31
C CYS A 219 -3.19 24.08 17.90
N PHE A 220 -4.30 23.91 17.18
CA PHE A 220 -5.63 24.28 17.64
C PHE A 220 -6.04 23.51 18.90
N GLU A 221 -5.93 22.18 18.89
CA GLU A 221 -6.23 21.31 20.04
C GLU A 221 -5.38 21.70 21.26
N SER A 222 -4.07 21.91 21.08
CA SER A 222 -3.17 22.29 22.17
C SER A 222 -3.53 23.66 22.75
N THR A 223 -3.86 24.63 21.90
CA THR A 223 -4.30 25.97 22.31
C THR A 223 -5.64 25.94 23.02
N TRP A 224 -6.59 25.17 22.49
CA TRP A 224 -7.91 24.97 23.07
C TRP A 224 -7.84 24.29 24.43
N TYR A 225 -7.00 23.25 24.54
CA TYR A 225 -6.73 22.57 25.80
C TYR A 225 -6.19 23.56 26.85
N LEU A 226 -5.18 24.36 26.50
CA LEU A 226 -4.62 25.35 27.41
C LEU A 226 -5.65 26.42 27.81
N LYS A 227 -6.43 26.93 26.86
CA LYS A 227 -7.52 27.87 27.14
C LYS A 227 -8.50 27.29 28.15
N LYS A 228 -8.96 26.04 27.95
CA LYS A 228 -9.90 25.38 28.87
C LYS A 228 -9.27 25.10 30.23
N TYR A 229 -7.98 24.75 30.25
CA TYR A 229 -7.19 24.56 31.48
C TYR A 229 -7.14 25.81 32.35
N LEU A 230 -6.94 26.98 31.71
CA LEU A 230 -6.82 28.27 32.39
C LEU A 230 -8.17 28.91 32.73
N THR A 231 -9.25 28.58 32.02
CA THR A 231 -10.56 29.20 32.23
C THR A 231 -11.49 28.40 33.14
N ASN A 232 -11.36 27.07 33.20
CA ASN A 232 -12.30 26.21 33.92
C ASN A 232 -11.60 25.32 34.96
N LEU A 233 -11.80 25.62 36.25
CA LEU A 233 -11.27 24.86 37.38
C LEU A 233 -11.79 23.41 37.48
N ARG A 234 -12.91 23.09 36.82
CA ARG A 234 -13.47 21.73 36.79
C ARG A 234 -12.86 20.87 35.68
N PHE A 235 -12.29 21.48 34.65
CA PHE A 235 -11.76 20.76 33.50
C PHE A 235 -10.48 19.99 33.88
N ASP A 236 -10.46 18.68 33.60
CA ASP A 236 -9.31 17.79 33.84
C ASP A 236 -8.74 17.88 35.28
N ASN A 237 -9.62 18.15 36.27
CA ASN A 237 -9.24 18.38 37.67
C ASN A 237 -9.77 17.27 38.59
N PHE A 238 -9.32 16.04 38.34
CA PHE A 238 -9.72 14.84 39.08
C PHE A 238 -8.52 14.00 39.52
N TYR A 239 -7.32 14.58 39.53
CA TYR A 239 -6.09 13.84 39.84
C TYR A 239 -5.54 14.13 41.22
N ILE A 240 -4.91 13.11 41.82
CA ILE A 240 -4.12 13.26 43.04
C ILE A 240 -2.77 13.88 42.64
N THR A 241 -2.65 15.20 42.77
CA THR A 241 -1.41 15.94 42.48
C THR A 241 -0.56 16.09 43.75
N LYS A 242 0.76 16.29 43.60
CA LYS A 242 1.65 16.54 44.76
C LYS A 242 1.21 17.77 45.56
N LYS A 243 0.68 18.81 44.90
CA LYS A 243 0.15 20.02 45.57
C LYS A 243 -1.10 19.70 46.40
N LEU A 244 -2.02 18.89 45.86
CA LEU A 244 -3.21 18.44 46.59
C LEU A 244 -2.84 17.54 47.78
N GLU A 245 -1.88 16.65 47.61
CA GLU A 245 -1.39 15.75 48.66
C GLU A 245 -0.81 16.54 49.84
N ARG A 246 0.09 17.50 49.58
CA ARG A 246 0.60 18.41 50.61
C ARG A 246 -0.52 19.18 51.31
N LEU A 247 -1.43 19.77 50.55
CA LEU A 247 -2.55 20.54 51.11
C LEU A 247 -3.45 19.69 52.03
N ALA A 248 -3.66 18.41 51.68
CA ALA A 248 -4.45 17.50 52.51
C ALA A 248 -3.72 17.07 53.78
N VAL A 249 -2.40 16.85 53.69
CA VAL A 249 -1.55 16.54 54.86
C VAL A 249 -1.49 17.74 55.82
N ASP A 250 -1.22 18.94 55.30
CA ASP A 250 -1.12 20.18 56.09
C ASP A 250 -2.42 20.47 56.87
N ARG A 251 -3.57 20.11 56.29
CA ARG A 251 -4.89 20.29 56.91
C ARG A 251 -5.38 19.08 57.70
N LYS A 252 -4.51 18.08 57.96
CA LYS A 252 -4.83 16.83 58.66
C LYS A 252 -6.03 16.07 58.05
N ALA A 253 -6.22 16.19 56.74
CA ALA A 253 -7.35 15.66 55.99
C ALA A 253 -6.91 14.62 54.93
N ALA A 254 -5.79 13.93 55.15
CA ALA A 254 -5.26 12.92 54.24
C ALA A 254 -6.24 11.76 53.96
N HIS A 255 -7.16 11.46 54.90
CA HIS A 255 -8.22 10.47 54.72
C HIS A 255 -9.15 10.77 53.53
N LEU A 256 -9.29 12.04 53.13
CA LEU A 256 -10.08 12.45 51.95
C LEU A 256 -9.49 11.95 50.63
N LEU A 257 -8.19 11.65 50.60
CA LEU A 257 -7.48 11.14 49.42
C LEU A 257 -7.50 9.60 49.34
N VAL A 258 -7.73 8.93 50.47
CA VAL A 258 -7.77 7.46 50.61
C VAL A 258 -9.20 6.93 50.44
N SER A 259 -10.21 7.73 50.77
CA SER A 259 -11.62 7.35 50.61
C SER A 259 -11.93 7.05 49.13
N PRO A 260 -12.69 5.98 48.81
CA PRO A 260 -12.93 5.52 47.44
C PRO A 260 -13.98 6.41 46.79
N SER A 261 -13.64 7.68 46.61
CA SER A 261 -14.24 8.50 45.56
C SER A 261 -13.81 7.84 44.25
N LYS A 262 -14.72 7.07 43.63
CA LYS A 262 -14.57 6.34 42.35
C LYS A 262 -14.02 7.18 41.17
N ASN A 263 -13.78 8.48 41.39
CA ASN A 263 -13.47 9.47 40.39
C ASN A 263 -12.06 10.09 40.52
N LEU A 264 -11.25 9.75 41.55
CA LEU A 264 -9.89 10.29 41.67
C LEU A 264 -8.84 9.33 41.10
N ILE A 265 -7.99 9.85 40.20
CA ILE A 265 -6.98 9.06 39.49
C ILE A 265 -5.57 9.52 39.86
N ARG A 266 -4.67 8.58 40.13
CA ARG A 266 -3.25 8.90 40.32
C ARG A 266 -2.60 9.13 38.95
N PRO A 267 -1.93 10.28 38.70
CA PRO A 267 -1.37 10.62 37.39
C PRO A 267 -0.39 9.59 36.83
N THR A 268 0.29 8.86 37.72
CA THR A 268 1.29 7.82 37.40
C THR A 268 0.74 6.40 37.40
N GLY A 269 -0.55 6.21 37.73
CA GLY A 269 -1.14 4.87 37.78
C GLY A 269 -1.39 4.31 36.39
N LEU A 270 -1.10 3.03 36.18
CA LEU A 270 -1.33 2.33 34.91
C LEU A 270 -2.81 1.97 34.66
N LYS A 271 -3.69 2.26 35.63
CA LYS A 271 -5.08 1.83 35.62
C LYS A 271 -5.88 2.64 34.59
N LEU A 272 -6.42 1.93 33.60
CA LEU A 272 -7.35 2.42 32.60
C LEU A 272 -8.79 2.21 33.09
N SER A 273 -9.67 3.17 32.81
CA SER A 273 -11.11 3.04 33.04
C SER A 273 -11.74 2.08 32.02
N ARG A 274 -12.87 1.44 32.36
CA ARG A 274 -13.61 0.56 31.43
C ARG A 274 -14.04 1.28 30.15
N GLU A 275 -14.38 2.56 30.27
CA GLU A 275 -14.74 3.42 29.13
C GLU A 275 -13.52 3.73 28.24
N GLU A 276 -12.34 3.97 28.85
CA GLU A 276 -11.08 4.19 28.13
C GLU A 276 -10.66 2.92 27.38
N VAL A 277 -10.81 1.76 28.01
CA VAL A 277 -10.53 0.46 27.37
C VAL A 277 -11.45 0.23 26.17
N MET A 278 -12.74 0.51 26.29
CA MET A 278 -13.69 0.36 25.17
C MET A 278 -13.32 1.31 24.01
N LEU A 279 -12.92 2.54 24.32
CA LEU A 279 -12.46 3.49 23.30
C LEU A 279 -11.16 3.00 22.62
N CYS A 280 -10.20 2.48 23.37
CA CYS A 280 -8.98 1.88 22.84
C CYS A 280 -9.29 0.68 21.94
N LEU A 281 -10.22 -0.20 22.34
CA LEU A 281 -10.64 -1.35 21.55
C LEU A 281 -11.23 -0.92 20.20
N MET A 282 -12.15 0.06 20.20
CA MET A 282 -12.75 0.57 18.96
C MET A 282 -11.69 1.18 18.02
N GLN A 283 -10.72 1.91 18.57
CA GLN A 283 -9.62 2.46 17.78
C GLN A 283 -8.67 1.39 17.25
N ALA A 284 -8.36 0.37 18.06
CA ALA A 284 -7.57 -0.77 17.65
C ALA A 284 -8.26 -1.54 16.51
N MET A 285 -9.59 -1.73 16.58
CA MET A 285 -10.35 -2.35 15.50
C MET A 285 -10.22 -1.59 14.17
N VAL A 286 -10.32 -0.26 14.18
CA VAL A 286 -10.11 0.55 12.95
C VAL A 286 -8.68 0.37 12.41
N LEU A 287 -7.67 0.33 13.29
CA LEU A 287 -6.29 0.07 12.88
C LEU A 287 -6.09 -1.36 12.35
N THR A 288 -6.80 -2.35 12.88
CA THR A 288 -6.76 -3.73 12.36
C THR A 288 -7.33 -3.80 10.96
N VAL A 289 -8.46 -3.13 10.68
CA VAL A 289 -9.02 -3.08 9.32
C VAL A 289 -8.03 -2.43 8.34
N ALA A 290 -7.39 -1.34 8.74
CA ALA A 290 -6.36 -0.71 7.94
C ALA A 290 -5.17 -1.65 7.71
N LEU A 291 -4.69 -2.35 8.74
CA LEU A 291 -3.61 -3.34 8.61
C LEU A 291 -3.99 -4.46 7.63
N MET A 292 -5.22 -4.98 7.71
CA MET A 292 -5.69 -6.02 6.79
C MET A 292 -5.70 -5.55 5.34
N LEU A 293 -6.17 -4.33 5.07
CA LEU A 293 -6.10 -3.75 3.71
C LEU A 293 -4.66 -3.64 3.21
N MET A 294 -3.73 -3.23 4.08
CA MET A 294 -2.30 -3.14 3.73
C MET A 294 -1.69 -4.51 3.45
N LEU A 295 -2.04 -5.52 4.25
CA LEU A 295 -1.60 -6.90 4.04
C LEU A 295 -2.13 -7.47 2.72
N VAL A 296 -3.35 -7.11 2.30
CA VAL A 296 -3.88 -7.46 0.97
C VAL A 296 -3.00 -6.86 -0.13
N VAL A 297 -2.62 -5.58 -0.03
CA VAL A 297 -1.73 -4.95 -1.03
C VAL A 297 -0.36 -5.62 -1.07
N VAL A 298 0.22 -5.94 0.09
CA VAL A 298 1.48 -6.69 0.17
C VAL A 298 1.35 -8.08 -0.46
N ALA A 299 0.26 -8.80 -0.16
CA ALA A 299 -0.01 -10.11 -0.74
C ALA A 299 -0.16 -10.03 -2.27
N MET A 300 -0.80 -8.97 -2.79
CA MET A 300 -0.89 -8.73 -4.24
C MET A 300 0.46 -8.53 -4.89
N ASP A 301 1.43 -7.90 -4.22
CA ASP A 301 2.80 -7.74 -4.72
C ASP A 301 3.54 -9.08 -4.81
N HIS A 302 3.48 -9.88 -3.75
CA HIS A 302 4.03 -11.24 -3.76
C HIS A 302 3.36 -12.13 -4.81
N PHE A 303 2.05 -12.01 -4.98
CA PHE A 303 1.30 -12.74 -5.99
C PHE A 303 1.71 -12.32 -7.41
N ALA A 304 1.76 -11.02 -7.69
CA ALA A 304 2.19 -10.50 -8.99
C ALA A 304 3.60 -10.95 -9.36
N PHE A 305 4.55 -10.88 -8.41
CA PHE A 305 5.90 -11.41 -8.59
C PHE A 305 5.90 -12.91 -8.89
N SER A 306 5.17 -13.71 -8.10
CA SER A 306 5.13 -15.17 -8.27
C SER A 306 4.55 -15.59 -9.61
N VAL A 307 3.49 -14.90 -10.07
CA VAL A 307 2.89 -15.14 -11.39
C VAL A 307 3.84 -14.71 -12.50
N ALA A 308 4.47 -13.55 -12.40
CA ALA A 308 5.42 -13.05 -13.40
C ALA A 308 6.63 -13.99 -13.56
N ASP A 309 7.22 -14.42 -12.44
CA ASP A 309 8.34 -15.35 -12.42
C ASP A 309 7.97 -16.73 -12.97
N THR A 310 6.82 -17.27 -12.55
CA THR A 310 6.34 -18.56 -13.07
C THR A 310 6.05 -18.50 -14.55
N ALA A 311 5.38 -17.44 -15.02
CA ALA A 311 5.07 -17.23 -16.44
C ALA A 311 6.35 -17.13 -17.27
N MET A 312 7.35 -16.38 -16.81
CA MET A 312 8.64 -16.25 -17.50
C MET A 312 9.39 -17.59 -17.57
N ARG A 313 9.49 -18.33 -16.44
CA ARG A 313 10.14 -19.65 -16.40
C ARG A 313 9.44 -20.67 -17.31
N LYS A 314 8.11 -20.71 -17.30
CA LYS A 314 7.33 -21.63 -18.12
C LYS A 314 7.38 -21.27 -19.61
N ALA A 315 7.35 -19.99 -19.95
CA ALA A 315 7.52 -19.53 -21.32
C ALA A 315 8.90 -19.90 -21.90
N ALA A 316 9.96 -19.86 -21.08
CA ALA A 316 11.29 -20.32 -21.48
C ALA A 316 11.36 -21.86 -21.63
N GLN A 317 10.71 -22.61 -20.73
CA GLN A 317 10.69 -24.07 -20.76
C GLN A 317 9.95 -24.64 -21.98
N PHE A 318 8.79 -24.06 -22.34
CA PHE A 318 7.94 -24.53 -23.44
C PHE A 318 8.10 -23.68 -24.70
N SER A 319 9.33 -23.31 -25.04
CA SER A 319 9.61 -22.49 -26.24
C SER A 319 9.20 -23.21 -27.53
N MET A 320 9.31 -24.54 -27.58
CA MET A 320 9.04 -25.36 -28.76
C MET A 320 8.37 -26.68 -28.35
N VAL A 321 7.19 -26.96 -28.90
CA VAL A 321 6.40 -28.16 -28.57
C VAL A 321 6.24 -29.02 -29.84
N PRO A 322 6.65 -30.30 -29.83
CA PRO A 322 6.45 -31.19 -30.97
C PRO A 322 4.98 -31.59 -31.10
N VAL A 323 4.45 -31.53 -32.33
CA VAL A 323 3.12 -32.00 -32.72
C VAL A 323 3.26 -32.96 -33.89
N THR A 324 2.54 -34.08 -33.83
CA THR A 324 2.55 -35.11 -34.88
C THR A 324 1.16 -35.25 -35.48
N LEU A 325 1.04 -35.00 -36.79
CA LEU A 325 -0.16 -35.26 -37.56
C LEU A 325 -0.05 -36.63 -38.22
N SER A 326 -0.89 -37.57 -37.82
CA SER A 326 -0.93 -38.93 -38.41
C SER A 326 -2.17 -39.07 -39.29
N ILE A 327 -1.98 -39.27 -40.59
CA ILE A 327 -3.05 -39.55 -41.54
C ILE A 327 -3.00 -41.03 -41.88
N LYS A 328 -4.10 -41.75 -41.61
CA LYS A 328 -4.27 -43.17 -41.94
C LYS A 328 -5.56 -43.34 -42.75
N TYR A 329 -5.46 -43.93 -43.92
CA TYR A 329 -6.56 -44.18 -44.84
C TYR A 329 -6.39 -45.56 -45.47
N SER A 330 -7.48 -46.31 -45.55
CA SER A 330 -7.56 -47.61 -46.19
C SER A 330 -8.80 -47.62 -47.06
N ALA A 331 -8.63 -47.94 -48.35
CA ALA A 331 -9.73 -48.03 -49.30
C ALA A 331 -10.00 -49.48 -49.66
N LYS A 332 -11.28 -49.85 -49.71
CA LYS A 332 -11.74 -51.16 -50.17
C LYS A 332 -12.77 -50.98 -51.27
N ILE A 333 -12.66 -51.74 -52.35
CA ILE A 333 -13.65 -51.76 -53.41
C ILE A 333 -14.62 -52.92 -53.16
N GLY A 334 -15.91 -52.62 -53.05
CA GLY A 334 -16.96 -53.64 -53.11
C GLY A 334 -17.51 -53.72 -54.54
N ILE A 335 -17.25 -54.80 -55.25
CA ILE A 335 -17.89 -55.04 -56.56
C ILE A 335 -19.33 -55.52 -56.31
N LEU A 336 -20.29 -54.95 -57.04
CA LEU A 336 -21.71 -55.32 -56.90
C LEU A 336 -21.90 -56.81 -57.27
N PRO A 337 -22.46 -57.65 -56.37
CA PRO A 337 -22.39 -59.12 -56.48
C PRO A 337 -23.08 -59.70 -57.73
N PHE A 338 -23.99 -58.94 -58.35
CA PHE A 338 -24.65 -59.33 -59.60
C PHE A 338 -23.67 -59.40 -60.78
N LEU A 339 -22.68 -58.50 -60.85
CA LEU A 339 -21.69 -58.46 -61.94
C LEU A 339 -20.66 -59.60 -61.83
N LEU A 340 -20.22 -59.91 -60.60
CA LEU A 340 -19.32 -61.05 -60.32
C LEU A 340 -19.94 -62.40 -60.73
N LYS A 341 -21.25 -62.55 -60.51
CA LYS A 341 -22.00 -63.77 -60.83
C LYS A 341 -22.19 -63.99 -62.33
N LEU A 342 -22.27 -62.92 -63.13
CA LEU A 342 -22.39 -63.00 -64.59
C LEU A 342 -21.06 -63.36 -65.28
N LEU A 343 -19.93 -62.97 -64.68
CA LEU A 343 -18.58 -63.18 -65.21
C LEU A 343 -17.85 -64.41 -64.63
N GLN A 344 -18.46 -65.14 -63.69
CA GLN A 344 -17.86 -66.28 -62.98
C GLN A 344 -16.50 -65.98 -62.33
N LEU A 345 -16.27 -64.74 -61.89
CA LEU A 345 -15.06 -64.37 -61.15
C LEU A 345 -15.27 -64.55 -59.63
N PRO A 346 -14.26 -65.03 -58.87
CA PRO A 346 -14.34 -65.10 -57.42
C PRO A 346 -14.51 -63.69 -56.83
N ALA A 347 -15.38 -63.58 -55.83
CA ALA A 347 -15.62 -62.35 -55.08
C ALA A 347 -14.45 -62.09 -54.12
N GLU A 348 -13.31 -61.69 -54.66
CA GLU A 348 -12.16 -61.26 -53.88
C GLU A 348 -12.23 -59.73 -53.75
N GLU A 349 -12.37 -59.25 -52.52
CA GLU A 349 -12.22 -57.82 -52.21
C GLU A 349 -10.78 -57.45 -52.56
N LEU A 350 -10.55 -56.70 -53.65
CA LEU A 350 -9.20 -56.19 -53.93
C LEU A 350 -8.87 -55.14 -52.84
N PRO A 351 -7.88 -55.40 -51.96
CA PRO A 351 -7.42 -54.38 -51.03
C PRO A 351 -6.70 -53.33 -51.85
N LEU A 352 -7.18 -52.09 -51.72
CA LEU A 352 -6.58 -50.96 -52.38
C LEU A 352 -5.61 -50.31 -51.41
N GLN A 353 -4.48 -49.84 -51.93
CA GLN A 353 -3.30 -49.40 -51.20
C GLN A 353 -3.61 -48.58 -49.93
N ASP A 354 -3.07 -49.02 -48.79
CA ASP A 354 -3.18 -48.29 -47.52
C ASP A 354 -2.25 -47.06 -47.52
N PHE A 355 -2.80 -45.89 -47.21
CA PHE A 355 -2.03 -44.66 -47.00
C PHE A 355 -1.86 -44.42 -45.50
N ALA A 356 -0.62 -44.50 -45.01
CA ALA A 356 -0.26 -44.16 -43.64
C ALA A 356 0.99 -43.28 -43.62
N ARG A 357 0.84 -42.01 -43.24
CA ARG A 357 1.96 -41.08 -43.06
C ARG A 357 1.86 -40.31 -41.75
N ASN A 358 3.02 -40.07 -41.15
CA ASN A 358 3.20 -39.25 -39.96
C ASN A 358 3.99 -37.99 -40.33
N TYR A 359 3.41 -36.83 -40.07
CA TYR A 359 4.03 -35.53 -40.29
C TYR A 359 4.43 -34.94 -38.94
N HIS A 360 5.73 -34.73 -38.75
CA HIS A 360 6.28 -34.12 -37.54
C HIS A 360 6.41 -32.60 -37.74
N HIS A 361 5.86 -31.83 -36.82
CA HIS A 361 5.98 -30.38 -36.81
C HIS A 361 6.29 -29.88 -35.40
N TYR A 362 6.90 -28.70 -35.30
CA TYR A 362 7.18 -28.08 -34.02
C TYR A 362 6.45 -26.75 -33.94
N LEU A 363 5.63 -26.60 -32.91
CA LEU A 363 4.99 -25.33 -32.60
C LEU A 363 5.92 -24.48 -31.73
N SER A 364 6.28 -23.30 -32.22
CA SER A 364 7.07 -22.32 -31.49
C SER A 364 6.15 -21.37 -30.72
N PHE A 365 6.27 -21.36 -29.40
CA PHE A 365 5.50 -20.48 -28.50
C PHE A 365 6.34 -19.33 -27.94
N SER A 366 7.66 -19.45 -27.96
CA SER A 366 8.57 -18.40 -27.52
C SER A 366 9.78 -18.35 -28.45
N SER A 367 10.29 -17.15 -28.73
CA SER A 367 11.47 -16.94 -29.56
C SER A 367 12.53 -16.15 -28.79
N ALA A 368 13.81 -16.36 -29.11
CA ALA A 368 14.94 -15.66 -28.49
C ALA A 368 14.87 -14.12 -28.65
N HIS A 369 13.97 -13.62 -29.49
CA HIS A 369 13.79 -12.19 -29.77
C HIS A 369 12.80 -11.50 -28.81
N CYS A 370 12.10 -12.24 -27.93
CA CYS A 370 11.25 -11.65 -26.91
C CYS A 370 12.09 -11.15 -25.72
N ARG A 371 12.40 -9.85 -25.70
CA ARG A 371 13.02 -9.19 -24.55
C ARG A 371 11.98 -9.01 -23.43
N ILE A 372 11.91 -9.97 -22.52
CA ILE A 372 11.08 -9.90 -21.31
C ILE A 372 11.92 -9.30 -20.19
N SER A 373 11.41 -8.27 -19.52
CA SER A 373 12.06 -7.70 -18.33
C SER A 373 11.96 -8.67 -17.15
N PRO A 374 13.05 -8.89 -16.39
CA PRO A 374 13.00 -9.79 -15.24
C PRO A 374 12.01 -9.26 -14.18
N PRO A 375 11.25 -10.15 -13.52
CA PRO A 375 10.32 -9.75 -12.47
C PRO A 375 11.07 -9.17 -11.28
N THR A 376 10.48 -8.17 -10.63
CA THR A 376 11.07 -7.44 -9.51
C THR A 376 10.55 -7.97 -8.18
N PRO A 377 11.41 -8.53 -7.30
CA PRO A 377 10.96 -9.10 -6.04
C PRO A 377 10.53 -8.02 -5.04
N PRO A 378 9.57 -8.33 -4.14
CA PRO A 378 9.17 -7.41 -3.06
C PRO A 378 10.34 -7.03 -2.14
N ASN A 379 10.40 -5.76 -1.75
CA ASN A 379 11.49 -5.24 -0.91
C ASN A 379 11.22 -5.47 0.59
N PRO A 380 12.03 -6.28 1.30
CA PRO A 380 11.80 -6.60 2.71
C PRO A 380 11.97 -5.39 3.64
N SER A 381 12.81 -4.42 3.27
CA SER A 381 13.04 -3.21 4.07
C SER A 381 11.78 -2.34 4.14
N VAL A 382 11.01 -2.26 3.05
CA VAL A 382 9.74 -1.52 3.01
C VAL A 382 8.72 -2.17 3.94
N LEU A 383 8.63 -3.51 3.91
CA LEU A 383 7.75 -4.26 4.80
C LEU A 383 8.12 -4.06 6.28
N LEU A 384 9.42 -4.07 6.60
CA LEU A 384 9.91 -3.81 7.95
C LEU A 384 9.52 -2.40 8.42
N VAL A 385 9.73 -1.37 7.59
CA VAL A 385 9.38 0.02 7.92
C VAL A 385 7.88 0.16 8.16
N VAL A 386 7.04 -0.39 7.26
CA VAL A 386 5.58 -0.35 7.42
C VAL A 386 5.15 -1.12 8.67
N GLY A 387 5.73 -2.29 8.93
CA GLY A 387 5.47 -3.08 10.14
C GLY A 387 5.79 -2.32 11.43
N LEU A 388 6.96 -1.66 11.49
CA LEU A 388 7.33 -0.80 12.62
C LEU A 388 6.36 0.37 12.81
N LEU A 389 5.93 1.01 11.72
CA LEU A 389 4.94 2.10 11.79
C LEU A 389 3.60 1.61 12.35
N PHE A 390 3.15 0.41 11.97
CA PHE A 390 1.95 -0.20 12.57
C PHE A 390 2.15 -0.54 14.04
N CYS A 391 3.32 -1.05 14.45
CA CYS A 391 3.63 -1.25 15.88
C CYS A 391 3.54 0.07 16.66
N ILE A 392 4.07 1.17 16.11
CA ILE A 392 3.94 2.51 16.70
C ILE A 392 2.47 2.93 16.75
N LEU A 393 1.69 2.72 15.68
CA LEU A 393 0.26 3.03 15.65
C LEU A 393 -0.50 2.31 16.78
N TYR A 394 -0.28 1.01 16.97
CA TYR A 394 -0.89 0.28 18.08
C TYR A 394 -0.42 0.78 19.44
N ALA A 395 0.88 1.07 19.62
CA ALA A 395 1.39 1.63 20.86
C ALA A 395 0.72 2.98 21.20
N THR A 396 0.51 3.84 20.21
CA THR A 396 -0.13 5.16 20.42
C THR A 396 -1.59 5.07 20.86
N VAL A 397 -2.31 3.98 20.57
CA VAL A 397 -3.68 3.77 21.09
C VAL A 397 -3.68 3.68 22.62
N PHE A 398 -2.71 2.96 23.18
CA PHE A 398 -2.58 2.84 24.64
C PHE A 398 -1.96 4.10 25.27
N LEU A 399 -1.02 4.73 24.55
CA LEU A 399 -0.32 5.92 25.03
C LEU A 399 -1.18 7.20 24.98
N GLU A 400 -2.30 7.24 24.26
CA GLU A 400 -3.18 8.42 24.15
C GLU A 400 -3.61 8.97 25.52
N THR A 401 -3.96 8.09 26.47
CA THR A 401 -4.33 8.50 27.84
C THR A 401 -3.15 9.13 28.58
N TYR A 402 -1.93 8.62 28.36
CA TYR A 402 -0.71 9.15 28.95
C TYR A 402 -0.27 10.46 28.31
N ALA A 403 -0.51 10.63 27.00
CA ALA A 403 -0.30 11.87 26.28
C ALA A 403 -1.14 13.01 26.90
N HIS A 404 -2.43 12.78 27.14
CA HIS A 404 -3.29 13.78 27.81
C HIS A 404 -2.82 14.10 29.24
N ARG A 405 -2.44 13.08 30.02
CA ARG A 405 -1.88 13.28 31.37
C ARG A 405 -0.58 14.08 31.32
N LEU A 406 0.24 13.90 30.29
CA LEU A 406 1.46 14.65 30.06
C LEU A 406 1.15 16.10 29.68
N CYS A 407 0.17 16.37 28.81
CA CYS A 407 -0.31 17.72 28.52
C CYS A 407 -0.74 18.46 29.81
N ARG A 408 -1.47 17.79 30.71
CA ARG A 408 -1.82 18.37 32.02
C ARG A 408 -0.60 18.71 32.87
N LYS A 409 0.39 17.81 32.93
CA LYS A 409 1.65 18.06 33.67
C LYS A 409 2.41 19.26 33.09
N ILE A 410 2.45 19.38 31.77
CA ILE A 410 3.05 20.52 31.07
C ILE A 410 2.30 21.81 31.44
N ALA A 411 0.97 21.87 31.31
CA ALA A 411 0.20 23.03 31.73
C ALA A 411 0.48 23.42 33.20
N GLY A 412 0.51 22.44 34.09
CA GLY A 412 0.75 22.64 35.52
C GLY A 412 2.15 23.17 35.84
N SER A 413 3.18 22.81 35.06
CA SER A 413 4.54 23.36 35.25
C SER A 413 4.67 24.78 34.73
N PHE A 414 3.94 25.14 33.66
CA PHE A 414 3.95 26.52 33.15
C PHE A 414 3.12 27.47 34.03
N PHE A 415 2.01 27.00 34.58
CA PHE A 415 1.05 27.82 35.34
C PHE A 415 0.89 27.35 36.78
N GLU A 416 1.99 27.42 37.56
CA GLU A 416 2.03 26.88 38.93
C GLU A 416 1.00 27.51 39.89
N SER A 417 0.78 28.82 39.79
CA SER A 417 -0.20 29.55 40.62
C SER A 417 -1.64 29.13 40.30
N TRP A 418 -1.91 28.77 39.04
CA TRP A 418 -3.20 28.23 38.64
C TRP A 418 -3.40 26.81 39.15
N GLU A 419 -2.33 26.01 39.16
CA GLU A 419 -2.37 24.66 39.72
C GLU A 419 -2.69 24.64 41.22
N GLU A 420 -2.24 25.64 41.98
CA GLU A 420 -2.61 25.82 43.39
C GLU A 420 -4.10 26.11 43.56
N LYS A 421 -4.65 27.02 42.76
CA LYS A 421 -6.09 27.33 42.77
C LYS A 421 -6.91 26.09 42.43
N ARG A 422 -6.47 25.27 41.47
CA ARG A 422 -7.11 24.00 41.09
C ARG A 422 -7.06 22.96 42.20
N ALA A 423 -5.92 22.81 42.87
CA ALA A 423 -5.77 21.92 44.01
C ALA A 423 -6.68 22.34 45.18
N LEU A 424 -6.72 23.63 45.50
CA LEU A 424 -7.60 24.17 46.54
C LEU A 424 -9.09 23.98 46.22
N TYR A 425 -9.48 24.22 44.96
CA TYR A 425 -10.84 23.97 44.51
C TYR A 425 -11.24 22.50 44.66
N LEU A 426 -10.38 21.58 44.22
CA LEU A 426 -10.63 20.13 44.32
C LEU A 426 -10.71 19.68 45.79
N TYR A 427 -9.83 20.19 46.65
CA TYR A 427 -9.87 19.95 48.10
C TYR A 427 -11.20 20.40 48.71
N LYS A 428 -11.65 21.63 48.44
CA LYS A 428 -12.93 22.16 48.95
C LYS A 428 -14.11 21.29 48.48
N LYS A 429 -14.09 20.85 47.21
CA LYS A 429 -15.10 19.97 46.65
C LYS A 429 -15.15 18.61 47.35
N LEU A 430 -13.99 18.01 47.62
CA LEU A 430 -13.89 16.72 48.33
C LEU A 430 -14.34 16.84 49.78
N SER A 431 -13.91 17.89 50.48
CA SER A 431 -14.30 18.15 51.86
C SER A 431 -15.82 18.35 52.00
N ARG A 432 -16.44 19.11 51.07
CA ARG A 432 -17.90 19.28 51.06
C ARG A 432 -18.63 17.96 50.87
N LYS A 433 -18.20 17.16 49.88
CA LYS A 433 -18.79 15.83 49.60
C LYS A 433 -18.64 14.85 50.77
N HIS A 434 -17.58 14.99 51.57
CA HIS A 434 -17.39 14.17 52.77
C HIS A 434 -18.28 14.61 53.93
N LYS A 435 -18.57 15.91 54.08
CA LYS A 435 -19.52 16.41 55.09
C LYS A 435 -20.99 16.09 54.76
N GLU A 436 -21.31 15.94 53.48
CA GLU A 436 -22.65 15.56 52.99
C GLU A 436 -22.91 14.04 53.08
N ARG A 437 -21.89 13.24 53.40
CA ARG A 437 -21.99 11.79 53.67
C ARG A 437 -21.92 11.56 55.16
#